data_AF-A0A413G3W6-F1
#
_entry.id   AF-A0A413G3W6-F1
#
_cell.length_a   1.000
_cell.length_b   1.000
_cell.length_c   1.000
_cell.angle_alpha   90.00
_cell.angle_beta   90.00
_cell.angle_gamma   90.00
#
_symmetry.space_group_name_H-M   'P 1'
#
loop_
_entity.id
_entity.type
_entity.pdbx_description
1 polymer ?
#
loop_
_entity_poly.entity_id
_entity_poly.type
_entity_poly.pdbx_seq_one_letter_code
_entity_poly.pdbx_strand_id
1 'polypeptide(L)' 'MPLNDLIASYQQTITALQKRREELRRRTRLVRGKAYLDLLRRIDTLAAEERDTLEALRLLSRCKRWN' A
#
# COMPACT_ATOMS: atom_id res chain seq x y z
N MET A 1 12.56 -9.62 16.43
CA MET A 1 11.27 -10.11 15.90
C MET A 1 11.54 -11.23 14.90
N PRO A 2 10.81 -12.35 14.95
CA PRO A 2 10.98 -13.42 13.98
C PRO A 2 10.49 -12.98 12.59
N LEU A 3 11.16 -13.45 11.54
CA LEU A 3 10.92 -13.07 10.13
C LEU A 3 9.46 -13.25 9.69
N ASN A 4 8.75 -14.23 10.25
CA ASN A 4 7.33 -14.47 9.96
C ASN A 4 6.42 -13.36 10.48
N ASP A 5 6.71 -12.78 11.64
CA ASP A 5 5.93 -11.66 12.20
C ASP A 5 6.12 -10.40 11.35
N LEU A 6 7.34 -10.21 10.84
CA LEU A 6 7.64 -9.12 9.92
C LEU A 6 6.87 -9.29 8.60
N ILE A 7 6.88 -10.49 8.01
CA ILE A 7 6.10 -10.83 6.80
C ILE A 7 4.61 -10.58 7.02
N ALA A 8 4.05 -11.02 8.15
CA ALA A 8 2.66 -10.80 8.50
C ALA A 8 2.33 -9.31 8.65
N SER A 9 3.23 -8.54 9.26
CA SER A 9 3.09 -7.08 9.38
C SER A 9 3.07 -6.40 8.01
N TYR A 10 3.97 -6.76 7.10
CA TYR A 10 3.96 -6.23 5.73
C TYR A 10 2.68 -6.58 4.97
N GLN A 11 2.15 -7.80 5.12
CA GLN A 11 0.86 -8.20 4.53
C GLN A 11 -0.32 -7.39 5.08
N GLN A 12 -0.34 -7.10 6.37
CA GLN A 12 -1.35 -6.23 6.99
C GLN A 12 -1.26 -4.80 6.47
N THR A 13 -0.04 -4.26 6.35
CA THR A 13 0.20 -2.92 5.79
C THR A 13 -0.30 -2.81 4.35
N ILE A 14 -0.01 -3.81 3.49
CA ILE A 14 -0.52 -3.84 2.11
C ILE A 14 -2.05 -3.80 2.08
N THR A 15 -2.70 -4.63 2.92
CA THR A 15 -4.17 -4.67 3.01
C THR A 15 -4.76 -3.32 3.45
N ALA A 16 -4.12 -2.65 4.41
CA ALA A 16 -4.53 -1.33 4.88
C ALA A 16 -4.38 -0.25 3.81
N LEU A 17 -3.26 -0.25 3.07
CA LEU A 17 -3.02 0.67 1.96
C LEU A 17 -4.06 0.49 0.85
N GLN A 18 -4.36 -0.76 0.48
CA GLN A 18 -5.40 -1.08 -0.51
C GLN A 18 -6.77 -0.56 -0.10
N LYS A 19 -7.19 -0.81 1.15
CA LYS A 19 -8.46 -0.33 1.69
C LYS A 19 -8.55 1.19 1.67
N ARG A 20 -7.48 1.88 2.08
CA ARG A 20 -7.41 3.34 2.08
C ARG A 20 -7.46 3.93 0.66
N ARG A 21 -6.78 3.29 -0.29
CA ARG A 21 -6.83 3.70 -1.70
C ARG A 21 -8.23 3.51 -2.29
N GLU A 22 -8.91 2.42 -1.95
CA GLU A 22 -10.28 2.21 -2.41
C GLU A 22 -11.27 3.22 -1.82
N GLU A 23 -11.12 3.55 -0.54
CA GLU A 23 -11.89 4.62 0.10
C GLU A 23 -11.68 5.98 -0.60
N LEU A 24 -10.43 6.33 -0.92
CA LEU A 24 -10.14 7.56 -1.66
C LEU A 24 -10.72 7.51 -3.09
N ARG A 25 -10.69 6.37 -3.77
CA ARG A 25 -11.35 6.18 -5.07
C ARG A 25 -12.87 6.35 -5.01
N ARG A 26 -13.51 5.98 -3.89
CA ARG A 26 -14.94 6.23 -3.69
C ARG A 26 -15.20 7.73 -3.48
N ARG A 27 -14.34 8.41 -2.72
CA ARG A 27 -14.44 9.86 -2.49
C ARG A 27 -14.18 10.68 -3.76
N THR A 28 -13.24 10.29 -4.62
CA THR A 28 -12.97 11.01 -5.88
C THR A 28 -14.17 11.03 -6.81
N ARG A 29 -15.06 10.02 -6.78
CA ARG A 29 -16.30 10.02 -7.58
C ARG A 29 -17.28 11.14 -7.20
N LEU A 30 -17.18 11.66 -5.98
CA LEU A 30 -18.10 12.65 -5.42
C LEU A 30 -17.54 14.08 -5.42
N VAL A 31 -16.27 14.26 -5.78
CA VAL A 31 -15.54 15.53 -5.63
C VAL A 31 -15.10 16.05 -6.99
N ARG A 32 -15.20 17.38 -7.21
CA ARG A 32 -14.76 18.08 -8.43
C ARG A 32 -13.75 19.18 -8.10
N GLY A 33 -13.04 19.66 -9.13
CA GLY A 33 -12.12 20.80 -9.00
C GLY A 33 -10.82 20.47 -8.26
N LYS A 34 -10.23 21.43 -7.55
CA LYS A 34 -8.92 21.30 -6.90
C LYS A 34 -8.83 20.11 -5.93
N ALA A 35 -9.90 19.85 -5.18
CA ALA A 35 -9.97 18.71 -4.26
C ALA A 35 -9.93 17.34 -4.97
N TYR A 36 -10.35 17.25 -6.23
CA TYR A 36 -10.23 16.03 -7.04
C TYR A 36 -8.77 15.74 -7.39
N LEU A 37 -8.00 16.76 -7.81
CA LEU A 37 -6.58 16.62 -8.11
C LEU A 37 -5.75 16.23 -6.87
N ASP A 38 -6.07 16.81 -5.72
CA ASP A 38 -5.40 16.46 -4.46
C ASP A 38 -5.70 15.01 -4.04
N LEU A 39 -6.93 14.54 -4.25
CA LEU A 39 -7.28 13.13 -4.02
C LEU A 39 -6.58 12.19 -5.00
N LEU A 40 -6.45 12.56 -6.28
CA LEU A 40 -5.69 11.77 -7.26
C LEU A 40 -4.21 11.66 -6.88
N ARG A 41 -3.55 12.77 -6.53
CA ARG A 41 -2.17 12.75 -6.04
C ARG A 41 -2.01 11.82 -4.85
N ARG A 42 -2.98 11.84 -3.92
CA ARG A 42 -2.93 10.99 -2.73
C ARG A 42 -3.14 9.51 -3.05
N ILE A 43 -3.96 9.20 -4.06
CA ILE A 43 -4.10 7.83 -4.59
C ILE A 43 -2.78 7.36 -5.22
N ASP A 44 -2.09 8.23 -5.96
CA ASP A 44 -0.79 7.91 -6.58
C ASP A 44 0.30 7.68 -5.53
N THR A 45 0.37 8.52 -4.50
CA THR A 45 1.29 8.32 -3.36
C THR A 45 1.04 6.97 -2.68
N LEU A 46 -0.21 6.64 -2.36
CA LEU A 46 -0.55 5.33 -1.75
C LEU A 46 -0.23 4.16 -2.69
N ALA A 47 -0.35 4.34 -4.00
CA ALA A 47 0.01 3.32 -4.97
C ALA A 47 1.53 3.10 -5.07
N ALA A 48 2.33 4.15 -4.90
CA ALA A 48 3.78 4.04 -4.78
C ALA A 48 4.17 3.29 -3.49
N GLU A 49 3.61 3.72 -2.34
CA GLU A 49 3.85 3.07 -1.05
C GLU A 49 3.49 1.57 -1.06
N GLU A 50 2.38 1.19 -1.71
CA GLU A 50 2.00 -0.22 -1.85
C GLU A 50 3.02 -1.02 -2.66
N ARG A 51 3.54 -0.45 -3.76
CA ARG A 51 4.56 -1.11 -4.60
C ARG A 51 5.85 -1.33 -3.82
N ASP A 52 6.31 -0.31 -3.10
CA ASP A 52 7.52 -0.38 -2.27
C ASP A 52 7.36 -1.42 -1.16
N THR A 53 6.18 -1.46 -0.53
CA THR A 53 5.85 -2.44 0.53
C THR A 53 5.81 -3.87 -0.02
N LEU A 54 5.28 -4.07 -1.23
CA LEU A 54 5.29 -5.37 -1.92
C LEU A 54 6.70 -5.81 -2.31
N GLU A 55 7.54 -4.88 -2.76
CA GLU A 55 8.93 -5.18 -3.10
C GLU A 55 9.74 -5.59 -1.86
N ALA A 56 9.58 -4.86 -0.75
CA ALA A 56 10.15 -5.25 0.54
C ALA A 56 9.69 -6.65 0.98
N LEU A 57 8.39 -6.95 0.88
CA LEU A 57 7.85 -8.28 1.18
C LEU A 57 8.44 -9.37 0.28
N ARG A 58 8.64 -9.08 -1.01
CA ARG A 58 9.23 -9.99 -1.99
C ARG A 58 10.69 -10.30 -1.67
N LEU A 59 11.46 -9.29 -1.29
CA LEU A 59 12.85 -9.43 -0.85
C LEU A 59 12.92 -10.27 0.43
N LEU A 60 12.09 -9.98 1.44
CA LEU A 60 12.01 -10.75 2.68
C LEU A 60 11.62 -12.21 2.44
N SER A 61 10.67 -12.47 1.54
CA SER A 61 10.26 -13.82 1.14
C SER A 61 11.36 -14.57 0.39
N ARG A 62 12.18 -13.87 -0.40
CA ARG A 62 13.39 -14.44 -1.01
C ARG A 62 14.44 -14.76 0.04
N CYS A 63 14.72 -13.86 0.98
CA CYS A 63 15.66 -14.12 2.07
C CYS A 63 15.25 -15.35 2.90
N LYS A 64 13.96 -15.54 3.18
CA LYS A 64 13.45 -16.76 3.86
C LYS A 64 13.72 -18.06 3.11
N ARG A 65 13.85 -18.04 1.78
CA ARG A 65 14.15 -19.24 0.98
C ARG A 65 15.63 -19.61 0.98
N TRP A 66 16.51 -18.66 1.27
CA TRP A 66 17.97 -18.84 1.24
C TRP A 66 18.58 -19.01 2.63
N ASN A 67 17.76 -18.95 3.68
CA ASN A 67 18.12 -19.02 5.10
C ASN A 67 17.36 -20.17 5.74
#